data_AF-A0A5U8SZC6-F1
#
_entry.id   AF-A0A5U8SZC6-F1
#
_cell.length_a   1.000
_cell.length_b   1.000
_cell.length_c   1.000
_cell.angle_alpha   90.00
_cell.angle_beta   90.00
_cell.angle_gamma   90.00
#
_symmetry.space_group_name_H-M   'P 1'
#
loop_
_entity.id
_entity.type
_entity.pdbx_description
1 polymer ?
#
loop_
_entity_poly.entity_id
_entity_poly.type
_entity_poly.pdbx_seq_one_letter_code
_entity_poly.pdbx_strand_id
1 'polypeptide(L)'
;MAHTHPRAGQPAQQSDLINVAQLTSQYYTLAPDAADPAQQVKFGTSGHRGSAARGSFNEAHILAVTQAIAEIRQQQGITGPCYVGKDTHALSEAAFQTVLSVLAANGVRVIIQENNGFTPTPAVSHAILTY
;
A
#
# COMPACT_ATOMS: atom_id res chain seq x y z
N MET A 1 20.67 -19.25 23.98
CA MET A 1 20.16 -18.24 23.03
C MET A 1 18.69 -18.52 22.83
N ALA A 2 17.81 -17.71 23.41
CA ALA A 2 16.38 -18.05 23.51
C ALA A 2 15.69 -17.84 22.16
N HIS A 3 15.32 -18.93 21.49
CA HIS A 3 14.34 -18.91 20.41
C HIS A 3 12.99 -18.50 21.01
N THR A 4 12.58 -17.26 20.76
CA THR A 4 11.52 -16.54 21.51
C THR A 4 10.08 -16.98 21.24
N HIS A 5 9.84 -17.97 20.36
CA HIS A 5 8.54 -18.60 20.19
C HIS A 5 8.69 -20.12 20.04
N PRO A 6 7.89 -20.96 20.73
CA PRO A 6 8.05 -22.42 20.71
C PRO A 6 7.91 -23.06 19.33
N ARG A 7 7.26 -22.37 18.38
CA ARG A 7 7.09 -22.82 16.97
C ARG A 7 7.95 -22.07 15.96
N ALA A 8 8.99 -21.35 16.37
CA ALA A 8 9.87 -20.63 15.46
C ALA A 8 10.52 -21.59 14.43
N GLY A 9 10.48 -21.24 13.14
CA GLY A 9 11.01 -22.07 12.05
C GLY A 9 10.13 -23.27 11.64
N GLN A 10 9.00 -23.48 12.29
CA GLN A 10 8.03 -24.52 11.91
C GLN A 10 7.04 -24.01 10.84
N PRO A 11 6.46 -24.89 10.03
CA PRO A 11 5.38 -24.52 9.11
C PRO A 11 4.19 -23.87 9.85
N ALA A 12 3.56 -22.90 9.19
CA ALA A 12 2.35 -22.26 9.70
C ALA A 12 1.20 -23.28 9.82
N GLN A 13 0.40 -23.13 10.86
CA GLN A 13 -0.82 -23.89 11.08
C GLN A 13 -2.03 -23.11 10.57
N GLN A 14 -3.15 -23.79 10.35
CA GLN A 14 -4.38 -23.13 9.91
C GLN A 14 -4.83 -21.99 10.85
N SER A 15 -4.57 -22.12 12.16
CA SER A 15 -4.88 -21.11 13.17
C SER A 15 -3.99 -19.86 13.10
N ASP A 16 -2.89 -19.90 12.36
CA ASP A 16 -1.99 -18.77 12.17
C ASP A 16 -2.41 -17.88 10.99
N LEU A 17 -3.30 -18.39 10.13
CA LEU A 17 -3.64 -17.76 8.87
C LEU A 17 -4.74 -16.72 9.05
N ILE A 18 -4.59 -15.60 8.35
CA ILE A 18 -5.62 -14.56 8.26
C ILE A 18 -6.77 -15.00 7.33
N ASN A 19 -7.94 -14.40 7.51
CA ASN A 19 -8.99 -14.42 6.49
C ASN A 19 -8.75 -13.26 5.51
N VAL A 20 -8.24 -13.58 4.32
CA VAL A 20 -7.89 -12.58 3.29
C VAL A 20 -9.11 -11.76 2.85
N ALA A 21 -10.25 -12.40 2.56
CA ALA A 21 -11.44 -11.71 2.11
C ALA A 21 -12.00 -10.76 3.18
N GLN A 22 -11.98 -11.18 4.45
CA GLN A 22 -12.38 -10.33 5.56
C GLN A 22 -11.44 -9.13 5.72
N LEU A 23 -10.12 -9.34 5.64
CA LEU A 23 -9.14 -8.26 5.75
C LEU A 23 -9.29 -7.24 4.62
N THR A 24 -9.52 -7.70 3.39
CA THR A 24 -9.81 -6.83 2.24
C THR A 24 -11.16 -6.12 2.41
N SER A 25 -12.19 -6.77 2.95
CA SER A 25 -13.46 -6.10 3.25
C SER A 25 -13.29 -4.99 4.29
N GLN A 26 -12.47 -5.22 5.32
CA GLN A 26 -12.19 -4.22 6.36
C GLN A 26 -11.50 -2.98 5.79
N TYR A 27 -10.72 -3.11 4.71
CA TYR A 27 -10.06 -1.97 4.05
C TYR A 27 -11.07 -0.92 3.58
N TYR A 28 -12.21 -1.37 3.04
CA TYR A 28 -13.27 -0.51 2.51
C TYR A 28 -14.32 -0.13 3.56
N THR A 29 -14.60 -1.04 4.50
CA THR A 29 -15.75 -0.89 5.42
C THR A 29 -15.39 -0.25 6.76
N LEU A 30 -14.12 -0.28 7.17
CA LEU A 30 -13.67 0.38 8.39
C LEU A 30 -13.03 1.73 8.05
N ALA A 31 -13.58 2.80 8.64
CA ALA A 31 -13.01 4.14 8.56
C ALA A 31 -12.04 4.37 9.74
N PRO A 32 -10.86 4.97 9.51
CA PRO A 32 -9.96 5.37 10.59
C PRO A 32 -10.59 6.44 11.48
N ASP A 33 -10.34 6.35 12.78
CA ASP A 33 -10.61 7.44 13.72
C ASP A 33 -9.47 8.45 13.70
N ALA A 34 -9.75 9.67 13.19
CA ALA A 34 -8.76 10.74 13.11
C ALA A 34 -8.29 11.25 14.48
N ALA A 35 -9.08 11.03 15.54
CA ALA A 35 -8.71 11.38 16.91
C ALA A 35 -7.72 10.38 17.53
N ASP A 36 -7.59 9.18 16.98
CA ASP A 36 -6.66 8.15 17.44
C ASP A 36 -5.30 8.25 16.70
N PRO A 37 -4.20 8.65 17.36
CA PRO A 37 -2.88 8.73 16.73
C PRO A 37 -2.34 7.39 16.21
N ALA A 38 -2.89 6.25 16.62
CA ALA A 38 -2.54 4.94 16.08
C ALA A 38 -3.12 4.70 14.67
N GLN A 39 -4.22 5.38 14.33
CA GLN A 39 -4.95 5.28 13.07
C GLN A 39 -4.64 6.43 12.11
N GLN A 40 -3.82 7.40 12.52
CA GLN A 40 -3.36 8.46 11.63
C GLN A 40 -2.30 7.97 10.63
N VAL A 41 -2.22 8.67 9.50
CA VAL A 41 -1.14 8.47 8.51
C VAL A 41 0.21 8.76 9.16
N LYS A 42 1.11 7.78 9.08
CA LYS A 42 2.52 7.88 9.48
C LYS A 42 3.40 7.56 8.29
N PHE A 43 3.72 8.56 7.49
CA PHE A 43 4.48 8.38 6.25
C PHE A 43 5.97 8.68 6.48
N GLY A 44 6.74 7.64 6.81
CA GLY A 44 8.17 7.74 7.16
C GLY A 44 9.10 7.30 6.03
N THR A 45 10.33 6.90 6.39
CA THR A 45 11.37 6.43 5.45
C THR A 45 10.92 5.25 4.59
N SER A 46 10.01 4.42 5.10
CA SER A 46 9.42 3.26 4.40
C SER A 46 7.95 3.48 4.02
N GLY A 47 7.53 4.73 3.88
CA GLY A 47 6.14 5.12 3.64
C GLY A 47 5.24 4.89 4.86
N HIS A 48 3.95 4.75 4.61
CA HIS A 48 2.94 4.41 5.61
C HIS A 48 2.62 2.92 5.60
N ARG A 49 2.52 2.32 6.78
CA ARG A 49 2.22 0.90 6.99
C ARG A 49 1.21 0.73 8.10
N GLY A 50 0.36 -0.29 7.98
CA GLY A 50 -0.64 -0.63 8.98
C GLY A 50 -1.41 -1.88 8.60
N SER A 51 -2.62 -2.01 9.14
CA SER A 51 -3.56 -3.07 8.74
C SER A 51 -4.98 -2.52 8.77
N ALA A 52 -5.79 -2.94 7.80
CA ALA A 52 -7.20 -2.59 7.73
C ALA A 52 -7.97 -2.99 8.99
N ALA A 53 -7.64 -4.16 9.57
CA ALA A 53 -8.24 -4.65 10.81
C ALA A 53 -7.98 -3.75 12.03
N ARG A 54 -6.97 -2.89 11.96
CA ARG A 54 -6.59 -1.96 13.04
C ARG A 54 -6.93 -0.51 12.70
N GLY A 55 -7.71 -0.25 11.65
CA GLY A 55 -8.03 1.11 11.22
C GLY A 55 -6.80 1.93 10.80
N SER A 56 -5.67 1.30 10.46
CA SER A 56 -4.39 1.98 10.19
C SER A 56 -3.87 1.76 8.77
N PHE A 57 -4.66 1.11 7.91
CA PHE A 57 -4.38 0.91 6.48
C PHE A 57 -5.68 0.57 5.76
N ASN A 58 -6.46 1.61 5.50
CA ASN A 58 -7.82 1.55 4.96
C ASN A 58 -7.93 2.54 3.78
N GLU A 59 -9.00 2.46 3.02
CA GLU A 59 -9.18 3.26 1.80
C GLU A 59 -8.90 4.76 2.00
N ALA A 60 -9.42 5.35 3.08
CA ALA A 60 -9.22 6.75 3.42
C ALA A 60 -7.73 7.15 3.51
N HIS A 61 -6.86 6.27 4.03
CA HIS A 61 -5.43 6.53 4.13
C HIS A 61 -4.78 6.58 2.75
N ILE A 62 -5.14 5.64 1.88
CA ILE A 62 -4.52 5.51 0.56
C ILE A 62 -5.02 6.60 -0.37
N LEU A 63 -6.31 6.97 -0.28
CA LEU A 63 -6.84 8.16 -0.95
C LEU A 63 -6.04 9.42 -0.57
N ALA A 64 -5.92 9.69 0.73
CA ALA A 64 -5.23 10.88 1.24
C ALA A 64 -3.74 10.92 0.85
N VAL A 65 -3.02 9.80 1.05
CA VAL A 65 -1.60 9.70 0.71
C VAL A 65 -1.38 9.85 -0.80
N THR A 66 -2.21 9.22 -1.63
CA THR A 66 -2.04 9.30 -3.09
C THR A 66 -2.34 10.70 -3.60
N GLN A 67 -3.36 11.37 -3.06
CA GLN A 67 -3.68 12.75 -3.41
C GLN A 67 -2.51 13.68 -3.07
N ALA A 68 -1.95 13.55 -1.85
CA ALA A 68 -0.78 14.32 -1.44
C ALA A 68 0.43 14.08 -2.36
N ILE A 69 0.67 12.83 -2.79
CA ILE A 69 1.75 12.51 -3.75
C ILE A 69 1.49 13.17 -5.11
N ALA A 70 0.26 13.11 -5.63
CA ALA A 70 -0.08 13.73 -6.92
C ALA A 70 0.18 15.24 -6.90
N GLU A 71 -0.26 15.92 -5.84
CA GLU A 71 -0.06 17.36 -5.65
C GLU A 71 1.43 17.71 -5.50
N ILE A 72 2.19 16.98 -4.68
CA ILE A 72 3.62 17.22 -4.50
C ILE A 72 4.37 17.03 -5.82
N ARG A 73 4.06 15.97 -6.59
CA ARG A 73 4.67 15.77 -7.92
C ARG A 73 4.41 16.96 -8.83
N GLN A 74 3.18 17.48 -8.85
CA GLN A 74 2.82 18.65 -9.65
C GLN A 74 3.58 19.89 -9.20
N GLN A 75 3.63 20.17 -7.90
CA GLN A 75 4.35 21.31 -7.32
C GLN A 75 5.86 21.26 -7.63
N GLN A 76 6.44 20.06 -7.68
CA GLN A 76 7.84 19.83 -8.04
C GLN A 76 8.08 19.77 -9.56
N GLY A 77 7.06 20.02 -10.39
CA GLY A 77 7.18 20.01 -11.85
C GLY A 77 7.41 18.62 -12.46
N ILE A 78 7.08 17.54 -11.75
CA ILE A 78 7.27 16.17 -12.22
C ILE A 78 6.07 15.75 -13.09
N THR A 79 6.19 15.95 -14.40
CA THR A 79 5.13 15.70 -15.40
C THR A 79 5.24 14.35 -16.12
N GLY A 80 6.35 13.62 -15.93
CA GLY A 80 6.55 12.28 -16.46
C GLY A 80 5.60 11.23 -15.85
N PRO A 81 5.68 9.96 -16.30
CA PRO A 81 4.82 8.91 -15.78
C PRO A 81 5.10 8.59 -14.31
N CYS A 82 4.14 7.96 -13.65
CA CYS A 82 4.30 7.36 -12.34
C CYS A 82 4.26 5.83 -12.50
N TYR A 83 5.39 5.17 -12.24
CA TYR A 83 5.42 3.72 -12.14
C TYR A 83 4.82 3.29 -10.81
N VAL A 84 3.77 2.46 -10.84
CA VAL A 84 3.12 1.93 -9.64
C VAL A 84 3.27 0.42 -9.64
N GLY A 85 4.09 -0.07 -8.71
CA GLY A 85 4.29 -1.49 -8.44
C GLY A 85 3.64 -1.92 -7.13
N LYS A 86 3.24 -3.19 -7.04
CA LYS A 86 2.72 -3.81 -5.81
C LYS A 86 3.41 -5.14 -5.51
N ASP A 87 3.48 -5.48 -4.24
CA ASP A 87 3.91 -6.81 -3.77
C ASP A 87 2.69 -7.75 -3.61
N THR A 88 2.92 -8.93 -3.02
CA THR A 88 1.93 -10.01 -2.91
C THR A 88 1.04 -9.94 -1.66
N HIS A 89 1.10 -8.87 -0.86
CA HIS A 89 0.22 -8.75 0.31
C HIS A 89 -1.23 -8.53 -0.11
N ALA A 90 -2.18 -9.10 0.66
CA ALA A 90 -3.61 -8.98 0.40
C ALA A 90 -4.08 -7.52 0.25
N LEU A 91 -3.63 -6.63 1.14
CA LEU A 91 -4.03 -5.23 1.12
C LEU A 91 -3.35 -4.43 0.00
N SER A 92 -2.29 -4.96 -0.63
CA SER A 92 -1.64 -4.31 -1.77
C SER A 92 -2.55 -4.28 -2.99
N GLU A 93 -3.40 -5.29 -3.20
CA GLU A 93 -4.39 -5.30 -4.28
C GLU A 93 -5.40 -4.16 -4.13
N ALA A 94 -6.00 -4.01 -2.93
CA ALA A 94 -6.99 -2.98 -2.66
C ALA A 94 -6.37 -1.57 -2.74
N ALA A 95 -5.21 -1.37 -2.11
CA ALA A 95 -4.50 -0.10 -2.15
C ALA A 95 -4.08 0.30 -3.56
N PHE A 96 -3.65 -0.67 -4.38
CA PHE A 96 -3.28 -0.42 -5.77
C PHE A 96 -4.44 0.17 -6.57
N GLN A 97 -5.66 -0.38 -6.45
CA GLN A 97 -6.83 0.16 -7.14
C GLN A 97 -7.16 1.61 -6.72
N THR A 98 -7.05 1.90 -5.42
CA THR A 98 -7.23 3.26 -4.89
C THR A 98 -6.18 4.22 -5.42
N VAL A 99 -4.91 3.79 -5.47
CA VAL A 99 -3.80 4.58 -6.05
C VAL A 99 -4.08 4.92 -7.52
N LEU A 100 -4.44 3.93 -8.33
CA LEU A 100 -4.73 4.13 -9.75
C LEU A 100 -5.88 5.12 -9.96
N SER A 101 -6.95 4.98 -9.19
CA SER A 101 -8.13 5.85 -9.28
C SER A 101 -7.77 7.31 -9.02
N VAL A 102 -7.00 7.58 -7.96
CA VAL A 102 -6.60 8.95 -7.59
C VAL A 102 -5.59 9.53 -8.58
N LEU A 103 -4.57 8.77 -8.98
CA LEU A 103 -3.56 9.26 -9.93
C LEU A 103 -4.19 9.55 -11.30
N ALA A 104 -5.07 8.67 -11.80
CA ALA A 104 -5.79 8.89 -13.05
C ALA A 104 -6.71 10.12 -12.96
N ALA A 105 -7.42 10.31 -11.84
CA ALA A 105 -8.27 11.49 -11.62
C ALA A 105 -7.46 12.80 -11.61
N ASN A 106 -6.20 12.77 -11.16
CA ASN A 106 -5.28 13.91 -11.21
C ASN A 106 -4.56 14.05 -12.57
N GLY A 107 -4.93 13.26 -13.59
CA GLY A 107 -4.31 13.32 -14.92
C GLY A 107 -2.87 12.80 -14.97
N VAL A 108 -2.42 12.07 -13.96
CA VAL A 108 -1.07 11.48 -13.94
C VAL A 108 -1.07 10.25 -14.83
N ARG A 109 -0.14 10.20 -15.80
CA ARG A 109 0.07 8.99 -16.61
C ARG A 109 0.69 7.89 -15.73
N VAL A 110 -0.02 6.79 -15.54
CA VAL A 110 0.46 5.66 -14.73
C VAL A 110 0.96 4.52 -15.62
N ILE A 111 2.06 3.88 -15.21
CA ILE A 111 2.57 2.65 -15.81
C ILE A 111 2.55 1.55 -14.75
N ILE A 112 1.98 0.39 -15.11
CA ILE A 112 1.81 -0.75 -14.22
C ILE A 112 2.35 -2.02 -14.87
N GLN A 113 2.63 -3.04 -14.06
CA GLN A 113 2.88 -4.38 -14.57
C GLN A 113 1.59 -4.96 -15.18
N GLU A 114 1.69 -5.48 -16.40
CA GLU A 114 0.56 -6.13 -17.08
C GLU A 114 0.01 -7.33 -16.30
N ASN A 115 -1.22 -7.75 -16.65
CA ASN A 115 -1.88 -8.93 -16.07
C ASN A 115 -1.98 -8.90 -14.54
N ASN A 116 -2.13 -7.71 -13.95
CA ASN A 116 -2.14 -7.47 -12.50
C ASN A 116 -0.92 -8.09 -11.77
N GLY A 117 0.24 -8.10 -12.42
CA GLY A 117 1.46 -8.71 -11.89
C GLY A 117 2.03 -7.98 -10.67
N PHE A 118 3.08 -8.57 -10.11
CA PHE A 118 3.82 -8.03 -8.96
C PHE A 118 5.13 -7.40 -9.42
N THR A 119 5.57 -6.37 -8.72
CA THR A 119 6.78 -5.62 -9.09
C THR A 119 7.68 -5.44 -7.87
N PRO A 120 8.90 -6.02 -7.87
CA PRO A 120 9.86 -5.77 -6.82
C PRO A 120 10.22 -4.29 -6.70
N THR A 121 10.44 -3.80 -5.49
CA THR A 121 10.92 -2.43 -5.23
C THR A 121 12.12 -2.02 -6.11
N PRO A 122 13.20 -2.84 -6.28
CA PRO A 122 14.31 -2.44 -7.15
C PRO A 122 13.94 -2.35 -8.63
N ALA A 123 12.92 -3.07 -9.09
CA ALA A 123 12.46 -2.98 -10.49
C ALA A 123 11.78 -1.62 -10.76
N VAL A 124 11.01 -1.09 -9.79
CA VAL A 124 10.46 0.28 -9.88
C VAL A 124 11.58 1.32 -9.91
N SER A 125 12.57 1.18 -9.02
CA SER A 125 13.74 2.09 -8.98
C SER A 125 14.49 2.10 -10.32
N HIS A 126 14.79 0.92 -10.86
CA HIS A 126 15.43 0.78 -12.16
C HIS A 126 14.60 1.42 -13.28
N ALA A 127 13.29 1.14 -13.34
CA ALA A 127 12.40 1.69 -14.37
C ALA A 127 12.32 3.22 -14.33
N ILE A 128 12.40 3.84 -13.15
CA ILE A 128 12.48 5.30 -13.02
C ILE A 128 13.79 5.84 -13.59
N LEU A 129 14.92 5.17 -13.32
CA LEU A 129 16.24 5.62 -13.77
C LEU A 129 16.48 5.44 -15.27
N THR A 130 15.83 4.45 -15.89
CA THR A 130 16.02 4.12 -17.32
C THR A 130 14.91 4.65 -18.24
N TYR A 131 13.99 5.46 -17.72
CA TYR A 131 12.94 6.12 -18.50
C TYR A 131 13.45 7.43 -19.10
#